data_AF-A0A2N2KJ04-F1
#
_entry.id   AF-A0A2N2KJ04-F1
#
_cell.length_a   1.000
_cell.length_b   1.000
_cell.length_c   1.000
_cell.angle_alpha   90.00
_cell.angle_beta   90.00
_cell.angle_gamma   90.00
#
_symmetry.space_group_name_H-M   'P 1'
#
loop_
_entity.id
_entity.type
_entity.pdbx_description
1 polymer ?
#
loop_
_entity_poly.entity_id
_entity_poly.type
_entity_poly.pdbx_seq_one_letter_code
_entity_poly.pdbx_strand_id
1 'polypeptide(L)'
;MWEAFGIENEDILWSCIAFNGGIAGHQTAPCGAVSAATVCTGLLHRWPLADKKRANQERLEARQDASQLVRSFLEKFGNITCSGLVNLDFSQPAVYRQFQESGIWKDKCNKYVEFVIEKLYEFHDKRSARRPPLKVLLYTKPGCPFCAQARLDLEERGVSYEEITIDGNPEALKEVMKLSNGEGIVPILVMGEDVKVGFGGG
;
A
#
# COMPACT_ATOMS: atom_id res chain seq x y z
N MET A 1 0.69 0.37 7.21
CA MET A 1 1.07 -0.50 6.06
C MET A 1 -0.14 -1.25 5.49
N TRP A 2 -1.01 -1.86 6.30
CA TRP A 2 -2.28 -2.47 5.83
C TRP A 2 -3.28 -1.46 5.23
N GLU A 3 -3.43 -0.29 5.86
CA GLU A 3 -4.18 0.87 5.31
C GLU A 3 -3.65 1.33 3.94
N ALA A 4 -2.32 1.38 3.79
CA ALA A 4 -1.67 1.73 2.52
C ALA A 4 -1.92 0.70 1.42
N PHE A 5 -2.30 -0.53 1.82
CA PHE A 5 -2.78 -1.54 0.90
C PHE A 5 -4.31 -1.54 0.81
N GLY A 6 -5.10 -0.65 1.42
CA GLY A 6 -6.57 -0.71 1.35
C GLY A 6 -7.14 -2.08 1.76
N ILE A 7 -6.45 -2.78 2.66
CA ILE A 7 -6.93 -4.01 3.29
C ILE A 7 -7.37 -3.57 4.66
N GLU A 8 -8.66 -3.42 4.91
CA GLU A 8 -9.20 -2.92 6.19
C GLU A 8 -9.33 -4.05 7.22
N ASN A 9 -8.32 -4.90 7.35
CA ASN A 9 -8.30 -5.99 8.32
C ASN A 9 -6.90 -6.15 8.93
N GLU A 10 -6.79 -5.89 10.24
CA GLU A 10 -5.56 -6.02 11.01
C GLU A 10 -5.07 -7.46 11.16
N ASP A 11 -5.93 -8.47 10.94
CA ASP A 11 -5.55 -9.89 10.97
C ASP A 11 -4.42 -10.19 9.97
N ILE A 12 -4.32 -9.39 8.89
CA ILE A 12 -3.25 -9.50 7.90
C ILE A 12 -1.85 -9.35 8.53
N LEU A 13 -1.72 -8.64 9.66
CA LEU A 13 -0.46 -8.43 10.37
C LEU A 13 0.10 -9.75 10.94
N TRP A 14 -0.77 -10.73 11.20
CA TRP A 14 -0.37 -12.04 11.68
C TRP A 14 0.23 -12.94 10.59
N SER A 15 -0.05 -12.65 9.31
CA SER A 15 0.36 -13.49 8.18
C SER A 15 1.88 -13.73 8.11
N CYS A 16 2.69 -12.80 8.62
CA CYS A 16 4.14 -12.83 8.54
C CYS A 16 4.82 -13.12 9.90
N ILE A 17 4.07 -13.32 10.99
CA ILE A 17 4.64 -13.45 12.34
C ILE A 17 5.63 -14.63 12.44
N ALA A 18 5.35 -15.71 11.71
CA ALA A 18 6.16 -16.90 11.70
C ALA A 18 7.53 -16.69 11.02
N PHE A 19 7.76 -15.60 10.29
CA PHE A 19 9.05 -15.33 9.64
C PHE A 19 10.14 -14.86 10.62
N ASN A 20 9.77 -14.55 11.86
CA ASN A 20 10.71 -14.14 12.89
C ASN A 20 11.85 -15.16 13.06
N GLY A 21 13.07 -14.64 13.20
CA GLY A 21 14.28 -15.46 13.30
C GLY A 21 14.60 -16.28 12.04
N GLY A 22 14.10 -15.87 10.86
CA GLY A 22 14.31 -16.59 9.61
C GLY A 22 13.48 -17.88 9.56
N ILE A 23 12.18 -17.71 9.81
CA ILE A 23 11.12 -18.72 9.93
C ILE A 23 11.17 -19.51 11.24
N ALA A 24 10.51 -19.02 12.27
CA ALA A 24 10.39 -19.68 13.59
C ALA A 24 11.73 -19.95 14.29
N GLY A 25 12.76 -19.13 14.05
CA GLY A 25 14.03 -19.21 14.78
C GLY A 25 15.06 -20.21 14.27
N HIS A 26 14.77 -20.93 13.17
CA HIS A 26 15.75 -21.85 12.55
C HIS A 26 16.94 -21.14 11.88
N GLN A 27 16.80 -19.85 11.57
CA GLN A 27 17.81 -18.95 11.00
C GLN A 27 18.40 -19.29 9.63
N THR A 28 18.14 -20.48 9.08
CA THR A 28 18.61 -20.91 7.76
C THR A 28 17.81 -20.32 6.61
N ALA A 29 16.60 -19.81 6.87
CA ALA A 29 15.80 -19.13 5.87
C ALA A 29 16.17 -17.63 5.73
N PRO A 30 15.68 -16.96 4.67
CA PRO A 30 15.84 -15.53 4.52
C PRO A 30 15.33 -14.75 5.75
N CYS A 31 15.95 -13.61 6.01
CA CYS A 31 15.60 -12.65 7.04
C CYS A 31 14.10 -12.40 7.05
N GLY A 32 13.50 -12.38 8.24
CA GLY A 32 12.05 -12.18 8.38
C GLY A 32 11.55 -10.89 7.73
N ALA A 33 12.35 -9.82 7.80
CA ALA A 33 12.04 -8.54 7.15
C ALA A 33 11.99 -8.66 5.62
N VAL A 34 12.97 -9.35 5.03
CA VAL A 34 13.00 -9.60 3.57
C VAL A 34 11.82 -10.47 3.16
N SER A 35 11.57 -11.57 3.87
CA SER A 35 10.45 -12.48 3.61
C SER A 35 9.11 -11.75 3.66
N ALA A 36 8.85 -10.98 4.73
CA ALA A 36 7.62 -10.20 4.88
C ALA A 36 7.48 -9.13 3.76
N ALA A 37 8.57 -8.48 3.38
CA ALA A 37 8.54 -7.50 2.31
C ALA A 37 8.20 -8.11 0.95
N THR A 38 8.62 -9.35 0.65
CA THR A 38 8.17 -10.04 -0.58
C THR A 38 6.69 -10.40 -0.59
N VAL A 39 6.08 -10.62 0.59
CA VAL A 39 4.61 -10.73 0.69
C VAL A 39 3.97 -9.38 0.38
N CYS A 40 4.54 -8.29 0.93
CA CYS A 40 4.05 -6.93 0.69
C CYS A 40 4.16 -6.50 -0.79
N THR A 41 5.22 -6.89 -1.52
CA THR A 41 5.27 -6.63 -2.97
C THR A 41 4.14 -7.35 -3.71
N GLY A 42 3.80 -8.59 -3.32
CA GLY A 42 2.61 -9.28 -3.85
C GLY A 42 1.31 -8.52 -3.58
N LEU A 43 1.13 -8.00 -2.37
CA LEU A 43 -0.06 -7.23 -1.98
C LEU A 43 -0.14 -5.88 -2.69
N LEU A 44 1.00 -5.22 -2.93
CA LEU A 44 1.08 -4.02 -3.76
C LEU A 44 0.51 -4.32 -5.14
N HIS A 45 0.97 -5.38 -5.80
CA HIS A 45 0.58 -5.74 -7.16
C HIS A 45 -0.74 -6.50 -7.30
N ARG A 46 -1.58 -6.54 -6.27
CA ARG A 46 -2.87 -7.23 -6.40
C ARG A 46 -3.72 -6.61 -7.51
N TRP A 47 -4.44 -7.45 -8.24
CA TRP A 47 -5.36 -7.03 -9.30
C TRP A 47 -6.54 -8.00 -9.42
N PRO A 48 -7.76 -7.53 -9.77
CA PRO A 48 -8.91 -8.41 -10.01
C PRO A 48 -8.62 -9.49 -11.06
N LEU A 49 -9.00 -10.73 -10.75
CA LEU A 49 -8.79 -11.88 -11.65
C LEU A 49 -9.68 -11.87 -12.90
N ALA A 50 -10.71 -11.02 -12.92
CA ALA A 50 -11.54 -10.79 -14.10
C ALA A 50 -10.71 -10.26 -15.28
N ASP A 51 -9.73 -9.40 -15.01
CA ASP A 51 -8.75 -8.94 -16.00
C ASP A 51 -7.48 -9.79 -15.94
N LYS A 52 -7.55 -10.96 -16.59
CA LYS A 52 -6.45 -11.94 -16.60
C LYS A 52 -5.15 -11.38 -17.18
N LYS A 53 -5.23 -10.52 -18.20
CA LYS A 53 -4.05 -9.96 -18.87
C LYS A 53 -3.29 -9.06 -17.91
N ARG A 54 -4.00 -8.13 -17.27
CA ARG A 54 -3.39 -7.23 -16.29
C ARG A 54 -2.95 -7.97 -15.03
N ALA A 55 -3.74 -8.90 -14.51
CA ALA A 55 -3.34 -9.70 -13.37
C ALA A 55 -2.05 -10.51 -13.61
N ASN A 56 -1.84 -11.02 -14.83
CA ASN A 56 -0.58 -11.69 -15.18
C ASN A 56 0.60 -10.73 -15.25
N GLN A 57 0.40 -9.54 -15.80
CA GLN A 57 1.42 -8.50 -15.84
C GLN A 57 1.82 -8.07 -14.42
N GLU A 58 0.86 -7.81 -13.55
CA GLU A 58 1.11 -7.40 -12.16
C GLU A 58 1.82 -8.50 -11.35
N ARG A 59 1.53 -9.78 -11.60
CA ARG A 59 2.31 -10.89 -11.02
C ARG A 59 3.78 -10.88 -11.45
N LEU A 60 4.06 -10.51 -12.69
CA LEU A 60 5.43 -10.41 -13.19
C LEU A 60 6.15 -9.23 -12.50
N GLU A 61 5.48 -8.08 -12.39
CA GLU A 61 6.02 -6.90 -11.71
C GLU A 61 6.29 -7.18 -10.23
N ALA A 62 5.38 -7.86 -9.52
CA ALA A 62 5.58 -8.28 -8.14
C ALA A 62 6.86 -9.13 -7.94
N ARG A 63 7.14 -10.03 -8.90
CA ARG A 63 8.36 -10.84 -8.89
C ARG A 63 9.60 -10.01 -9.19
N GLN A 64 9.51 -9.04 -10.09
CA GLN A 64 10.61 -8.14 -10.42
C GLN A 64 10.98 -7.27 -9.22
N ASP A 65 9.99 -6.67 -8.56
CA ASP A 65 10.20 -5.84 -7.36
C ASP A 65 10.75 -6.67 -6.19
N ALA A 66 10.24 -7.89 -5.99
CA ALA A 66 10.81 -8.82 -5.01
C ALA A 66 12.28 -9.19 -5.33
N SER A 67 12.59 -9.45 -6.61
CA SER A 67 13.96 -9.74 -7.05
C SER A 67 14.88 -8.55 -6.84
N GLN A 68 14.42 -7.33 -7.17
CA GLN A 68 15.16 -6.10 -6.96
C GLN A 68 15.41 -5.85 -5.48
N LEU A 69 14.40 -6.04 -4.62
CA LEU A 69 14.53 -5.93 -3.17
C LEU A 69 15.64 -6.85 -2.66
N VAL A 70 15.60 -8.14 -3.00
CA VAL A 70 16.59 -9.13 -2.55
C VAL A 70 17.98 -8.77 -3.05
N ARG A 71 18.10 -8.36 -4.32
CA ARG A 71 19.38 -7.94 -4.89
C ARG A 71 19.96 -6.74 -4.16
N SER A 72 19.19 -5.67 -3.98
CA SER A 72 19.66 -4.48 -3.26
C SER A 72 19.95 -4.76 -1.78
N PHE A 73 19.21 -5.68 -1.16
CA PHE A 73 19.49 -6.13 0.21
C PHE A 73 20.83 -6.86 0.29
N LEU A 74 21.09 -7.80 -0.63
CA LEU A 74 22.38 -8.51 -0.73
C LEU A 74 23.54 -7.55 -1.00
N GLU A 75 23.35 -6.60 -1.92
CA GLU A 75 24.37 -5.58 -2.22
C GLU A 75 24.70 -4.73 -0.99
N LYS A 76 23.70 -4.39 -0.16
CA LYS A 76 23.88 -3.55 1.03
C LYS A 76 24.42 -4.30 2.25
N PHE A 77 23.95 -5.52 2.49
CA PHE A 77 24.20 -6.25 3.75
C PHE A 77 25.02 -7.54 3.58
N GLY A 78 25.32 -7.94 2.34
CA GLY A 78 26.18 -9.08 2.02
C GLY A 78 25.57 -10.47 2.23
N ASN A 79 24.39 -10.56 2.87
CA ASN A 79 23.69 -11.83 3.09
C ASN A 79 22.17 -11.59 3.14
N ILE A 80 21.38 -12.66 3.03
CA ILE A 80 19.93 -12.64 3.24
C ILE A 80 19.47 -13.61 4.33
N THR A 81 20.27 -14.60 4.73
CA THR A 81 19.86 -15.54 5.79
C THR A 81 19.97 -14.87 7.15
N CYS A 82 19.07 -15.23 8.08
CA CYS A 82 19.09 -14.63 9.42
C CYS A 82 20.41 -14.92 10.15
N SER A 83 20.92 -16.15 10.05
CA SER A 83 22.21 -16.53 10.66
C SER A 83 23.37 -15.75 10.05
N GLY A 84 23.42 -15.58 8.72
CA GLY A 84 24.51 -14.86 8.04
C GLY A 84 24.52 -13.35 8.29
N LEU A 85 23.37 -12.78 8.66
CA LEU A 85 23.23 -11.35 9.00
C LEU A 85 23.55 -11.08 10.47
N VAL A 86 22.97 -11.89 11.36
CA VAL A 86 23.14 -11.71 12.80
C VAL A 86 24.50 -12.24 13.25
N ASN A 87 25.00 -13.31 12.62
CA ASN A 87 26.20 -14.08 12.99
C ASN A 87 26.14 -14.63 14.43
N LEU A 88 24.94 -15.08 14.83
CA LEU A 88 24.68 -15.76 16.09
C LEU A 88 23.83 -17.00 15.82
N ASP A 89 24.05 -18.05 16.61
CA ASP A 89 23.35 -19.33 16.52
C ASP A 89 22.24 -19.42 17.58
N PHE A 90 20.99 -19.28 17.14
CA PHE A 90 19.80 -19.34 17.98
C PHE A 90 19.33 -20.77 18.24
N SER A 91 19.95 -21.80 17.67
CA SER A 91 19.69 -23.18 18.08
C SER A 91 20.07 -23.43 19.55
N GLN A 92 20.90 -22.55 20.11
CA GLN A 92 21.29 -22.52 21.51
C GLN A 92 20.41 -21.52 22.30
N PRO A 93 19.53 -21.98 23.21
CA PRO A 93 18.59 -21.11 23.93
C PRO A 93 19.24 -20.02 24.78
N ALA A 94 20.50 -20.20 25.21
CA ALA A 94 21.25 -19.20 25.93
C ALA A 94 21.67 -18.02 25.03
N VAL A 95 22.10 -18.31 23.80
CA VAL A 95 22.51 -17.29 22.82
C VAL A 95 21.31 -16.44 22.39
N TYR A 96 20.15 -17.06 22.19
CA TYR A 96 18.93 -16.33 21.86
C TYR A 96 18.53 -15.34 22.97
N ARG A 97 18.57 -15.77 24.24
CA ARG A 97 18.30 -14.87 25.39
C ARG A 97 19.31 -13.73 25.46
N GLN A 98 20.60 -14.03 25.33
CA GLN A 98 21.64 -13.01 25.28
C GLN A 98 21.41 -12.01 24.13
N PHE A 99 21.00 -12.48 22.96
CA PHE A 99 20.68 -11.62 21.83
C PHE A 99 19.52 -10.67 22.14
N GLN A 100 18.47 -11.16 22.81
CA GLN A 100 17.33 -10.32 23.24
C GLN A 100 17.76 -9.26 24.26
N GLU A 101 18.56 -9.64 25.27
CA GLU A 101 19.00 -8.78 26.37
C GLU A 101 20.06 -7.76 25.95
N SER A 102 20.98 -8.16 25.07
CA SER A 102 22.08 -7.31 24.59
C SER A 102 21.64 -6.13 23.74
N GLY A 103 20.41 -6.15 23.21
CA GLY A 103 19.90 -5.10 22.34
C GLY A 103 20.47 -5.09 20.92
N ILE A 104 21.29 -6.07 20.53
CA ILE A 104 21.89 -6.18 19.18
C ILE A 104 20.82 -6.12 18.08
N TRP A 105 19.63 -6.66 18.34
CA TRP A 105 18.49 -6.60 17.43
C TRP A 105 18.09 -5.16 17.06
N LYS A 106 18.27 -4.19 17.97
CA LYS A 106 17.96 -2.79 17.69
C LYS A 106 18.88 -2.21 16.62
N ASP A 107 20.15 -2.60 16.62
CA ASP A 107 21.14 -2.06 15.70
C ASP A 107 21.26 -2.84 14.40
N LYS A 108 20.82 -4.11 14.38
CA LYS A 108 20.84 -4.96 13.19
C LYS A 108 19.44 -5.13 12.60
N CYS A 109 18.52 -5.77 13.33
CA CYS A 109 17.21 -6.12 12.80
C CYS A 109 16.41 -4.88 12.40
N ASN A 110 16.45 -3.80 13.20
CA ASN A 110 15.72 -2.58 12.83
C ASN A 110 16.26 -1.95 11.54
N LYS A 111 17.57 -1.99 11.29
CA LYS A 111 18.14 -1.49 10.02
C LYS A 111 17.70 -2.31 8.82
N TYR A 112 17.50 -3.61 8.99
CA TYR A 112 16.94 -4.46 7.94
C TYR A 112 15.47 -4.12 7.69
N VAL A 113 14.69 -3.91 8.75
CA VAL A 113 13.28 -3.49 8.69
C VAL A 113 13.15 -2.12 8.02
N GLU A 114 13.93 -1.14 8.45
CA GLU A 114 13.99 0.21 7.88
C GLU A 114 14.29 0.15 6.37
N PHE A 115 15.33 -0.58 5.98
CA PHE A 115 15.68 -0.71 4.57
C PHE A 115 14.56 -1.33 3.73
N VAL A 116 13.90 -2.40 4.20
CA VAL A 116 12.81 -3.00 3.42
C VAL A 116 11.59 -2.10 3.36
N ILE A 117 11.30 -1.33 4.42
CA ILE A 117 10.23 -0.33 4.43
C ILE A 117 10.51 0.76 3.39
N GLU A 118 11.72 1.33 3.39
CA GLU A 118 12.14 2.31 2.39
C GLU A 118 11.96 1.78 0.95
N LYS A 119 12.37 0.54 0.71
CA LYS A 119 12.20 -0.10 -0.61
C LYS A 119 10.74 -0.31 -0.99
N LEU A 120 9.88 -0.69 -0.04
CA LEU A 120 8.45 -0.82 -0.30
C LEU A 120 7.80 0.52 -0.65
N TYR A 121 8.20 1.61 0.00
CA TYR A 121 7.78 2.96 -0.39
C TYR A 121 8.29 3.33 -1.78
N GLU A 122 9.56 3.07 -2.10
CA GLU A 122 10.11 3.30 -3.45
C GLU A 122 9.31 2.58 -4.54
N PHE A 123 8.91 1.33 -4.31
CA PHE A 123 8.08 0.56 -5.25
C PHE A 123 6.66 1.10 -5.34
N HIS A 124 6.06 1.43 -4.20
CA HIS A 124 4.74 2.05 -4.15
C HIS A 124 4.71 3.36 -4.96
N ASP A 125 5.68 4.25 -4.75
CA ASP A 125 5.75 5.54 -5.42
C ASP A 125 5.98 5.39 -6.93
N LYS A 126 6.88 4.48 -7.34
CA LYS A 126 7.09 4.15 -8.76
C LYS A 126 5.81 3.64 -9.42
N ARG A 127 5.01 2.85 -8.72
CA ARG A 127 3.74 2.34 -9.23
C ARG A 127 2.68 3.44 -9.29
N SER A 128 2.57 4.26 -8.26
CA SER A 128 1.69 5.42 -8.22
C SER A 128 2.00 6.40 -9.36
N ALA A 129 3.27 6.64 -9.67
CA ALA A 129 3.69 7.48 -10.80
C ALA A 129 3.40 6.89 -12.19
N ARG A 130 3.29 5.56 -12.33
CA ARG A 130 2.89 4.88 -13.58
C ARG A 130 1.39 4.81 -13.77
N ARG A 131 0.62 4.96 -12.69
CA ARG A 131 -0.84 5.08 -12.79
C ARG A 131 -1.10 6.45 -13.42
N PRO A 132 -1.81 6.54 -14.57
CA PRO A 132 -2.23 7.84 -15.06
C PRO A 132 -2.95 8.55 -13.91
N PRO A 133 -2.71 9.85 -13.68
CA PRO A 133 -3.38 10.57 -12.61
C PRO A 133 -4.87 10.30 -12.75
N LEU A 134 -5.48 9.74 -11.70
CA LEU A 134 -6.91 9.49 -11.69
C LEU A 134 -7.57 10.86 -11.75
N LYS A 135 -8.12 11.19 -12.93
CA LYS A 135 -8.90 12.41 -13.11
C LYS A 135 -10.07 12.34 -12.14
N VAL A 136 -10.19 13.32 -11.25
CA VAL A 136 -11.29 13.36 -10.28
C VAL A 136 -12.56 13.69 -11.04
N LEU A 137 -13.61 12.89 -10.92
CA LEU A 137 -14.94 13.29 -11.37
C LEU A 137 -15.63 14.02 -10.21
N LEU A 138 -15.97 15.28 -10.41
CA LEU A 138 -16.66 16.12 -9.44
C LEU A 138 -18.10 16.32 -9.92
N TYR A 139 -19.05 15.64 -9.28
CA TYR A 139 -20.47 15.85 -9.54
C TYR A 139 -20.98 17.07 -8.79
N THR A 140 -21.61 18.02 -9.49
CA THR A 140 -22.05 19.28 -8.91
C THR A 140 -23.48 19.65 -9.29
N LYS A 141 -24.00 20.68 -8.63
CA LYS A 141 -25.25 21.36 -9.00
C LYS A 141 -25.04 22.88 -8.99
N PRO A 142 -25.66 23.64 -9.92
CA PRO A 142 -25.63 25.09 -9.89
C PRO A 142 -26.09 25.65 -8.54
N GLY A 143 -25.39 26.66 -8.04
CA GLY A 143 -25.71 27.35 -6.79
C GLY A 143 -25.36 26.59 -5.50
N CYS A 144 -24.72 25.41 -5.57
CA CYS A 144 -24.31 24.69 -4.37
C CYS A 144 -23.00 25.26 -3.78
N PRO A 145 -23.01 25.77 -2.53
CA PRO A 145 -21.81 26.35 -1.90
C PRO A 145 -20.74 25.30 -1.62
N PHE A 146 -21.12 24.06 -1.29
CA PHE A 146 -20.19 22.97 -1.03
C PHE A 146 -19.48 22.51 -2.31
N CYS A 147 -20.14 22.57 -3.47
CA CYS A 147 -19.51 22.31 -4.76
C CYS A 147 -18.43 23.37 -5.08
N ALA A 148 -18.69 24.62 -4.71
CA ALA A 148 -17.71 25.69 -4.88
C ALA A 148 -16.47 25.48 -4.00
N GLN A 149 -16.67 25.07 -2.74
CA GLN A 149 -15.56 24.72 -1.84
C GLN A 149 -14.74 23.53 -2.37
N ALA A 150 -15.41 22.49 -2.89
CA ALA A 150 -14.73 21.34 -3.47
C ALA A 150 -13.87 21.69 -4.69
N ARG A 151 -14.34 22.59 -5.57
CA ARG A 151 -13.54 23.11 -6.69
C ARG A 151 -12.30 23.84 -6.21
N LEU A 152 -12.47 24.78 -5.27
CA LEU A 152 -11.35 25.56 -4.73
C LEU A 152 -10.28 24.66 -4.09
N ASP A 153 -10.70 23.65 -3.32
CA ASP A 153 -9.78 22.68 -2.71
C ASP A 153 -9.04 21.82 -3.75
N LEU A 154 -9.71 21.40 -4.83
CA LEU A 154 -9.05 20.67 -5.92
C LEU A 154 -8.05 21.56 -6.67
N GLU A 155 -8.40 22.82 -6.92
CA GLU A 155 -7.54 23.82 -7.57
C GLU A 155 -6.33 24.17 -6.71
N GLU A 156 -6.51 24.42 -5.42
CA GLU A 156 -5.43 24.72 -4.47
C GLU A 156 -4.44 23.55 -4.35
N ARG A 157 -4.94 22.31 -4.39
CA ARG A 157 -4.11 21.10 -4.38
C ARG A 157 -3.49 20.78 -5.75
N GLY A 158 -3.79 21.53 -6.80
CA GLY A 158 -3.30 21.28 -8.16
C GLY A 158 -3.78 19.96 -8.77
N VAL A 159 -4.94 19.46 -8.33
CA VAL A 159 -5.51 18.19 -8.77
C VAL A 159 -6.36 18.40 -10.01
N SER A 160 -6.08 17.65 -11.08
CA SER A 160 -6.91 17.69 -12.30
C SER A 160 -8.26 17.00 -12.09
N TYR A 161 -9.33 17.68 -12.47
CA TYR A 161 -10.70 17.18 -12.31
C TYR A 161 -11.58 17.43 -13.55
N GLU A 162 -12.65 16.66 -13.66
CA GLU A 162 -13.77 16.87 -14.57
C GLU A 162 -15.01 17.22 -13.76
N GLU A 163 -15.59 18.38 -14.01
CA GLU A 163 -16.87 18.75 -13.38
C GLU A 163 -18.04 18.23 -14.22
N ILE A 164 -18.97 17.52 -13.58
CA ILE A 164 -20.19 16.99 -14.20
C ILE A 164 -21.39 17.54 -13.43
N THR A 165 -22.16 18.44 -14.04
CA THR A 165 -23.41 18.92 -13.44
C THR A 165 -24.49 17.84 -13.51
N ILE A 166 -25.24 17.65 -12.43
CA ILE A 166 -26.47 16.84 -12.42
C ILE A 166 -27.69 17.59 -12.99
N ASP A 167 -27.59 18.91 -13.10
CA ASP A 167 -28.66 19.75 -13.64
C ASP A 167 -28.81 19.53 -15.15
N GLY A 168 -30.00 19.14 -15.58
CA GLY A 168 -30.27 18.80 -16.99
C GLY A 168 -29.56 17.53 -17.50
N ASN A 169 -28.93 16.75 -16.62
CA ASN A 169 -28.21 15.52 -16.98
C ASN A 169 -28.77 14.31 -16.20
N PRO A 170 -29.77 13.61 -16.75
CA PRO A 170 -30.42 12.47 -16.10
C PRO A 170 -29.45 11.33 -15.76
N GLU A 171 -28.44 11.10 -16.60
CA GLU A 171 -27.41 10.09 -16.41
C GLU A 171 -26.53 10.41 -15.20
N ALA A 172 -26.07 11.66 -15.08
CA ALA A 172 -25.30 12.12 -13.93
C ALA A 172 -26.13 12.11 -12.65
N LEU A 173 -27.41 12.50 -12.72
CA LEU A 173 -28.32 12.43 -11.58
C LEU A 173 -28.50 10.97 -11.12
N LYS A 174 -28.69 10.03 -12.05
CA LYS A 174 -28.83 8.61 -11.72
C LYS A 174 -27.56 8.06 -11.06
N GLU A 175 -26.38 8.46 -11.53
CA GLU A 175 -25.11 8.05 -10.92
C GLU A 175 -24.95 8.64 -9.52
N VAL A 176 -25.22 9.94 -9.33
CA VAL A 176 -25.21 10.57 -8.00
C VAL A 176 -26.17 9.90 -7.03
N MET A 177 -27.40 9.61 -7.46
CA MET A 177 -28.39 8.89 -6.65
C MET A 177 -27.88 7.51 -6.22
N LYS A 178 -27.17 6.79 -7.10
CA LYS A 178 -26.57 5.50 -6.77
C LYS A 178 -25.42 5.67 -5.77
N LEU A 179 -24.57 6.68 -5.95
CA LEU A 179 -23.40 6.93 -5.11
C LEU A 179 -23.76 7.50 -3.73
N SER A 180 -24.89 8.19 -3.60
CA SER A 180 -25.35 8.81 -2.36
C SER A 180 -26.51 8.06 -1.69
N ASN A 181 -26.62 6.74 -1.87
CA ASN A 181 -27.69 5.92 -1.27
C ASN A 181 -29.13 6.44 -1.51
N GLY A 182 -29.38 7.07 -2.65
CA GLY A 182 -30.67 7.60 -3.06
C GLY A 182 -30.95 9.04 -2.64
N GLU A 183 -30.01 9.73 -1.98
CA GLU A 183 -30.26 11.07 -1.42
C GLU A 183 -29.94 12.24 -2.37
N GLY A 184 -29.28 12.00 -3.50
CA GLY A 184 -28.94 13.05 -4.47
C GLY A 184 -27.93 14.07 -3.95
N ILE A 185 -27.07 13.70 -3.00
CA ILE A 185 -26.13 14.63 -2.34
C ILE A 185 -25.03 15.05 -3.30
N VAL A 186 -24.73 16.35 -3.34
CA VAL A 186 -23.58 16.94 -4.05
C VAL A 186 -22.82 17.91 -3.14
N PRO A 187 -21.51 18.08 -3.34
CA PRO A 187 -20.67 17.46 -4.37
C PRO A 187 -20.36 15.98 -4.08
N ILE A 188 -20.13 15.19 -5.14
CA ILE A 188 -19.51 13.86 -5.02
C ILE A 188 -18.19 13.87 -5.77
N LEU A 189 -17.12 13.46 -5.11
CA LEU A 189 -15.80 13.28 -5.72
C LEU A 189 -15.56 11.80 -5.95
N VAL A 190 -15.30 11.41 -7.20
CA VAL A 190 -14.95 10.03 -7.57
C VAL A 190 -13.52 10.00 -8.08
N MET A 191 -12.68 9.17 -7.46
CA MET A 191 -11.27 8.98 -7.79
C MET A 191 -10.97 7.48 -7.92
N GLY A 192 -11.19 6.93 -9.11
CA GLY A 192 -11.07 5.48 -9.30
C GLY A 192 -12.15 4.73 -8.50
N GLU A 193 -11.74 4.01 -7.45
CA GLU A 193 -12.65 3.26 -6.56
C GLU A 193 -13.08 4.08 -5.34
N ASP A 194 -12.39 5.19 -5.05
CA ASP A 194 -12.70 6.05 -3.90
C ASP A 194 -13.85 7.01 -4.26
N VAL A 195 -14.91 6.99 -3.44
CA VAL A 195 -16.08 7.85 -3.58
C VAL A 195 -16.24 8.66 -2.30
N LYS A 196 -16.23 9.99 -2.41
CA LYS A 196 -16.49 10.90 -1.30
C LYS A 196 -17.78 11.66 -1.57
N VAL A 197 -18.79 11.40 -0.75
CA VAL A 197 -20.10 12.05 -0.82
C VAL A 197 -20.12 13.24 0.12
N GLY A 198 -20.49 14.41 -0.40
CA GLY A 198 -20.51 15.66 0.35
C GLY A 198 -19.11 16.29 0.52
N PHE A 199 -19.11 17.57 0.83
CA PHE A 199 -17.91 18.34 1.13
C PHE A 199 -18.22 19.25 2.31
N GLY A 200 -17.58 19.02 3.46
CA GLY A 200 -17.80 19.83 4.67
C GLY A 200 -18.34 19.11 5.91
N GLY A 201 -18.62 17.81 5.85
CA GLY A 201 -18.99 17.00 7.02
C GLY A 201 -20.44 17.21 7.48
N GLY A 202 -21.24 16.16 7.35
CA GLY A 202 -22.57 16.00 7.94
C GLY A 202 -22.82 14.52 8.14
#